data_AF-A0A959T610-F1
#
_entry.id   AF-A0A959T610-F1
#
_cell.length_a   1.000
_cell.length_b   1.000
_cell.length_c   1.000
_cell.angle_alpha   90.00
_cell.angle_beta   90.00
_cell.angle_gamma   90.00
#
_symmetry.space_group_name_H-M   'P 1'
#
loop_
_entity.id
_entity.type
_entity.pdbx_description
1 polymer ?
#
loop_
_entity_poly.entity_id
_entity_poly.type
_entity_poly.pdbx_seq_one_letter_code
_entity_poly.pdbx_strand_id
1 'polypeptide(L)'
;MSGRTDLNALAAELGSTVRSASDVTFSSFNIPGGFSEYEVIGKIFTLDPGQTSVPLKGDVAVYVVNLKDKVPAPELEDASSERTTLEQRASGRVSSGLFNALRDAAGVKDQRSKYY
;
A
#
# COMPACT_ATOMS: atom_id res chain seq x y z
N MET A 1 23.38 -3.91 -1.92
CA MET A 1 23.55 -5.00 -2.90
C MET A 1 24.42 -4.48 -4.03
N SER A 2 25.73 -4.66 -3.92
CA SER A 2 26.67 -4.21 -4.96
C SER A 2 26.80 -5.32 -6.00
N GLY A 3 26.17 -5.18 -7.17
CA GLY A 3 26.52 -5.96 -8.37
C GLY A 3 25.69 -7.19 -8.72
N ARG A 4 24.53 -7.46 -8.10
CA ARG A 4 23.65 -8.56 -8.51
C ARG A 4 22.30 -8.03 -9.00
N THR A 5 22.18 -7.85 -10.31
CA THR A 5 20.94 -7.41 -10.99
C THR A 5 20.19 -8.58 -11.63
N ASP A 6 20.76 -9.78 -11.63
CA ASP A 6 20.12 -10.99 -12.17
C ASP A 6 19.32 -11.72 -11.09
N LEU A 7 17.99 -11.68 -11.22
CA LEU A 7 17.08 -12.37 -10.33
C LEU A 7 17.27 -13.90 -10.35
N ASN A 8 17.68 -14.49 -11.47
CA ASN A 8 17.84 -15.94 -11.58
C ASN A 8 19.05 -16.42 -10.77
N ALA A 9 20.17 -15.70 -10.86
CA ALA A 9 21.36 -15.99 -10.07
C ALA A 9 21.06 -15.86 -8.57
N LEU A 10 20.33 -14.81 -8.17
CA LEU A 10 19.93 -14.60 -6.79
C LEU A 10 18.97 -15.70 -6.29
N ALA A 11 18.01 -16.11 -7.11
CA ALA A 11 17.07 -17.18 -6.78
C ALA A 11 17.79 -18.52 -6.59
N ALA A 12 18.75 -18.86 -7.46
CA ALA A 12 19.53 -20.08 -7.35
C ALA A 12 20.37 -20.14 -6.05
N GLU A 13 21.00 -19.03 -5.66
CA GLU A 13 21.79 -18.94 -4.43
C GLU A 13 20.94 -19.05 -3.16
N LEU A 14 19.74 -18.45 -3.18
CA LEU A 14 18.83 -18.44 -2.04
C LEU A 14 17.86 -19.62 -2.01
N GLY A 15 17.94 -20.55 -2.96
CA GLY A 15 16.99 -21.67 -3.08
C GLY A 15 15.54 -21.22 -3.33
N SER A 16 15.37 -20.05 -3.96
CA SER A 16 14.08 -19.45 -4.26
C SER A 16 13.72 -19.59 -5.74
N THR A 17 12.53 -19.13 -6.12
CA THR A 17 12.04 -19.17 -7.51
C THR A 17 11.64 -17.78 -7.98
N VAL A 18 12.07 -17.41 -9.19
CA VAL A 18 11.64 -16.17 -9.83
C VAL A 18 10.21 -16.36 -10.32
N ARG A 19 9.33 -15.41 -9.99
CA ARG A 19 7.93 -15.39 -10.43
C ARG A 19 7.66 -14.11 -11.23
N SER A 20 6.80 -14.21 -12.24
CA SER A 20 6.32 -13.05 -12.97
C SER A 20 4.97 -12.63 -12.41
N ALA A 21 4.81 -11.34 -12.16
CA ALA A 21 3.53 -10.71 -11.86
C ALA A 21 3.15 -9.80 -13.03
N SER A 22 1.87 -9.81 -13.39
CA SER A 22 1.28 -8.95 -14.42
C SER A 22 0.07 -8.24 -13.83
N ASP A 23 -0.31 -7.11 -14.41
CA ASP A 23 -1.52 -6.36 -14.07
C ASP A 23 -1.63 -5.94 -12.58
N VAL A 24 -0.48 -5.67 -11.95
CA VAL A 24 -0.44 -5.16 -10.57
C VAL A 24 -0.76 -3.68 -10.59
N THR A 25 -1.90 -3.31 -10.03
CA THR A 25 -2.33 -1.91 -9.87
C THR A 25 -1.80 -1.33 -8.55
N PHE A 26 -1.76 0.00 -8.45
CA PHE A 26 -1.38 0.66 -7.19
C PHE A 26 -2.34 0.34 -6.02
N SER A 27 -3.60 0.03 -6.32
CA SER A 27 -4.62 -0.37 -5.34
C SER A 27 -4.62 -1.86 -5.01
N SER A 28 -3.73 -2.65 -5.61
CA SER A 28 -3.63 -4.09 -5.35
C SER A 28 -3.24 -4.36 -3.90
N PHE A 29 -3.83 -5.42 -3.33
CA PHE A 29 -3.54 -5.86 -1.97
C PHE A 29 -2.31 -6.75 -1.89
N ASN A 30 -2.15 -7.61 -2.88
CA ASN A 30 -1.14 -8.65 -2.90
C ASN A 30 -0.45 -8.68 -4.26
N ILE A 31 0.78 -9.18 -4.26
CA ILE A 31 1.46 -9.58 -5.49
C ILE A 31 0.82 -10.92 -5.94
N PRO A 32 0.51 -11.12 -7.23
CA PRO A 32 -0.04 -12.38 -7.74
C PRO A 32 0.72 -13.61 -7.22
N GLY A 33 -0.02 -14.56 -6.63
CA GLY A 33 0.56 -15.78 -6.05
C GLY A 33 1.31 -15.59 -4.72
N GLY A 34 1.14 -14.43 -4.06
CA GLY A 34 1.70 -14.12 -2.75
C GLY A 34 0.64 -13.68 -1.73
N PHE A 35 1.13 -13.19 -0.60
CA PHE A 35 0.33 -12.60 0.46
C PHE A 35 0.11 -11.10 0.25
N SER A 36 -0.66 -10.53 1.15
CA SER A 36 -0.92 -9.11 1.35
C SER A 36 0.36 -8.32 1.61
N GLU A 37 0.71 -7.40 0.71
CA GLU A 37 2.02 -6.73 0.70
C GLU A 37 1.92 -5.30 0.16
N TYR A 38 1.10 -4.46 0.81
CA TYR A 38 0.83 -3.08 0.37
C TYR A 38 2.10 -2.22 0.29
N GLU A 39 2.97 -2.28 1.30
CA GLU A 39 4.20 -1.47 1.33
C GLU A 39 5.16 -1.87 0.20
N VAL A 40 5.25 -3.17 -0.10
CA VAL A 40 6.07 -3.67 -1.20
C VAL A 40 5.52 -3.19 -2.54
N ILE A 41 4.21 -3.28 -2.76
CA ILE A 41 3.55 -2.77 -3.97
C ILE A 41 3.83 -1.27 -4.14
N GLY A 42 3.69 -0.47 -3.07
CA GLY A 42 4.02 0.95 -3.10
C GLY A 42 5.47 1.23 -3.53
N LYS A 43 6.44 0.48 -3.00
CA LYS A 43 7.87 0.60 -3.36
C LYS A 43 8.15 0.14 -4.80
N ILE A 44 7.42 -0.84 -5.34
CA ILE A 44 7.56 -1.24 -6.75
C ILE A 44 7.19 -0.08 -7.67
N PHE A 45 6.16 0.69 -7.32
CA PHE A 45 5.73 1.86 -8.10
C PHE A 45 6.72 3.04 -8.06
N THR A 46 7.77 3.00 -7.23
CA THR A 46 8.85 4.01 -7.27
C THR A 46 10.00 3.60 -8.18
N LEU A 47 10.01 2.38 -8.72
CA LEU A 47 11.05 1.91 -9.62
C LEU A 47 10.83 2.42 -11.05
N ASP A 48 11.93 2.52 -11.78
CA ASP A 48 11.94 2.74 -13.22
C ASP A 48 11.86 1.41 -13.99
N PRO A 49 11.27 1.36 -15.20
CA PRO A 49 11.31 0.17 -16.05
C PRO A 49 12.74 -0.31 -16.29
N GLY A 50 12.96 -1.61 -16.21
CA GLY A 50 14.26 -2.28 -16.25
C GLY A 50 15.04 -2.28 -14.93
N GLN A 51 14.63 -1.49 -13.94
CA GLN A 51 15.33 -1.39 -12.66
C GLN A 51 15.05 -2.60 -11.76
N THR A 52 16.10 -3.09 -11.11
CA THR A 52 15.99 -4.07 -10.03
C THR A 52 16.03 -3.36 -8.68
N SER A 53 15.08 -3.69 -7.81
CA SER A 53 14.97 -3.11 -6.49
C SER A 53 16.09 -3.57 -5.56
N VAL A 54 16.35 -2.77 -4.51
CA VAL A 54 16.95 -3.31 -3.29
C VAL A 54 15.99 -4.29 -2.61
N PRO A 55 16.43 -5.10 -1.63
CA PRO A 55 15.52 -5.95 -0.87
C PRO A 55 14.44 -5.12 -0.20
N LEU A 56 13.19 -5.40 -0.57
CA LEU A 56 12.00 -4.76 -0.04
C LEU A 56 11.48 -5.62 1.09
N LYS A 57 11.53 -5.08 2.31
CA LYS A 57 10.84 -5.68 3.45
C LYS A 57 9.32 -5.55 3.24
N GLY A 58 8.64 -6.69 3.24
CA GLY A 58 7.20 -6.81 3.34
C GLY A 58 6.76 -7.27 4.74
N ASP A 59 5.47 -7.50 4.88
CA ASP A 59 4.86 -7.94 6.14
C ASP A 59 5.14 -9.42 6.42
N VAL A 60 5.13 -10.26 5.36
CA VAL A 60 5.27 -11.72 5.49
C VAL A 60 6.59 -12.21 4.88
N ALA A 61 7.19 -11.46 3.95
CA ALA A 61 8.43 -11.86 3.29
C ALA A 61 9.31 -10.67 2.84
N VAL A 62 10.50 -10.97 2.34
CA VAL A 62 11.41 -10.00 1.71
C VAL A 62 11.44 -10.25 0.19
N TYR A 63 11.32 -9.18 -0.59
CA TYR A 63 11.17 -9.24 -2.04
C TYR A 63 12.33 -8.55 -2.74
N VAL A 64 12.76 -9.09 -3.88
CA VAL A 64 13.61 -8.39 -4.85
C VAL A 64 12.87 -8.42 -6.17
N VAL A 65 12.61 -7.25 -6.75
CA VAL A 65 11.73 -7.09 -7.90
C VAL A 65 12.50 -6.44 -9.03
N ASN A 66 12.35 -6.97 -10.24
CA ASN A 66 12.75 -6.28 -11.46
C ASN A 66 11.48 -5.77 -12.15
N LEU A 67 11.38 -4.45 -12.29
CA LEU A 67 10.21 -3.85 -12.94
C LEU A 67 10.37 -3.97 -14.45
N LYS A 68 9.53 -4.76 -15.12
CA LYS A 68 9.62 -4.94 -16.57
C LYS A 68 9.07 -3.76 -17.34
N ASP A 69 7.89 -3.31 -16.95
CA ASP A 69 7.15 -2.24 -17.61
C ASP A 69 6.32 -1.46 -16.58
N LYS A 70 6.04 -0.20 -16.89
CA LYS A 70 5.21 0.67 -16.06
C LYS A 70 4.30 1.48 -16.95
N VAL A 71 3.00 1.18 -16.88
CA VAL A 71 1.97 1.90 -17.62
C VAL A 71 1.72 3.26 -16.92
N PRO A 72 1.93 4.40 -17.60
CA PRO A 72 1.57 5.70 -17.05
C PRO A 72 0.07 5.80 -16.78
N ALA A 73 -0.30 6.49 -15.71
CA ALA A 73 -1.70 6.78 -15.47
C ALA A 73 -2.25 7.66 -16.61
N PRO A 74 -3.51 7.46 -17.05
CA PRO A 74 -4.13 8.32 -18.03
C PRO A 74 -4.22 9.76 -17.49
N GLU A 75 -4.25 10.73 -18.41
CA GLU A 75 -4.44 12.13 -18.04
C GLU A 75 -5.83 12.32 -17.43
N LEU A 76 -5.88 13.05 -16.32
CA LEU A 76 -7.12 13.27 -15.58
C LEU A 76 -7.86 14.46 -16.18
N GLU A 77 -8.76 14.21 -17.13
CA GLU A 77 -9.57 15.25 -17.79
C GLU A 77 -10.59 15.88 -16.84
N ASP A 78 -11.26 15.06 -16.01
CA ASP A 78 -12.17 15.51 -14.96
C ASP A 78 -11.88 14.77 -13.65
N ALA A 79 -11.67 15.53 -12.57
CA ALA A 79 -11.40 15.04 -11.23
C ALA A 79 -12.60 15.22 -10.29
N SER A 80 -13.76 15.63 -10.80
CA SER A 80 -14.94 16.00 -10.01
C SER A 80 -15.43 14.83 -9.14
N SER A 81 -15.42 13.62 -9.67
CA SER A 81 -15.91 12.41 -8.98
C SER A 81 -14.98 12.00 -7.81
N GLU A 82 -13.68 12.13 -8.03
CA GLU A 82 -12.59 11.83 -7.11
C GLU A 82 -12.58 12.87 -5.99
N ARG A 83 -12.72 14.16 -6.33
CA ARG A 83 -12.89 15.25 -5.37
C ARG A 83 -14.11 15.02 -4.49
N THR A 84 -15.27 14.74 -5.09
CA THR A 84 -16.51 14.46 -4.36
C THR A 84 -16.32 13.28 -3.39
N THR A 85 -15.66 12.22 -3.85
CA THR A 85 -15.36 11.05 -3.01
C THR A 85 -14.45 11.41 -1.84
N LEU A 86 -13.40 12.21 -2.06
CA LEU A 86 -12.49 12.66 -1.01
C LEU A 86 -13.19 13.60 -0.01
N GLU A 87 -14.06 14.49 -0.49
CA GLU A 87 -14.86 15.41 0.33
C GLU A 87 -15.86 14.66 1.22
N GLN A 88 -16.54 13.65 0.67
CA GLN A 88 -17.44 12.79 1.45
C GLN A 88 -16.68 12.05 2.56
N ARG A 89 -15.50 11.49 2.24
CA ARG A 89 -14.63 10.83 3.23
C ARG A 89 -14.12 11.81 4.29
N ALA A 90 -13.78 13.04 3.91
CA ALA A 90 -13.34 14.07 4.85
C ALA A 90 -14.49 14.48 5.78
N SER A 91 -15.67 14.76 5.23
CA SER A 91 -16.87 15.16 5.96
C SER A 91 -17.32 14.09 6.96
N GLY A 92 -17.30 12.81 6.58
CA GLY A 92 -17.61 11.70 7.48
C GLY A 92 -16.66 11.61 8.68
N ARG A 93 -15.36 11.88 8.49
CA ARG A 93 -14.37 11.91 9.57
C ARG A 93 -14.56 13.11 10.50
N VAL A 94 -14.93 14.27 9.97
CA VAL A 94 -15.22 15.46 10.78
C VAL A 94 -16.42 15.22 11.68
N SER A 95 -17.49 14.60 11.16
CA SER A 95 -18.70 14.32 11.94
C SER A 95 -18.43 13.46 13.19
N SER A 96 -17.69 12.35 13.02
CA SER A 96 -17.33 11.48 14.15
C SER A 96 -16.31 12.12 15.09
N GLY A 97 -15.34 12.86 14.55
CA GLY A 97 -14.35 13.61 15.32
C GLY A 97 -14.98 14.70 16.19
N LEU A 98 -15.94 15.45 15.64
CA LEU A 98 -16.62 16.54 16.33
C LEU A 98 -17.41 16.04 17.55
N PHE A 99 -18.13 14.93 17.41
CA PHE A 99 -18.84 14.33 18.54
C PHE A 99 -17.89 13.96 19.68
N ASN A 100 -16.78 13.28 19.37
CA ASN A 100 -15.77 12.93 20.37
C ASN A 100 -15.16 14.18 21.01
N ALA A 101 -14.81 15.20 20.22
CA ALA A 101 -14.25 16.45 20.73
C ALA A 101 -15.21 17.19 21.68
N LEU A 102 -16.51 17.25 21.34
CA LEU A 102 -17.53 17.85 22.20
C LEU A 102 -17.74 17.05 23.50
N ARG A 103 -17.77 15.71 23.42
CA ARG A 103 -17.87 14.84 24.59
C ARG A 103 -16.70 15.06 25.55
N ASP A 104 -15.49 15.12 25.01
CA ASP A 104 -14.26 15.28 25.79
C ASP A 104 -14.20 16.70 26.41
N ALA A 105 -14.58 17.74 25.66
CA ALA A 105 -14.67 19.12 26.15
C ALA A 105 -15.74 19.29 27.26
N ALA A 106 -16.86 18.56 27.17
CA ALA A 106 -17.91 18.56 28.19
C ALA A 106 -17.55 17.74 29.44
N GLY A 107 -16.41 17.04 29.46
CA GLY A 107 -15.95 16.28 30.62
C GLY A 107 -16.86 15.11 31.01
N VAL A 108 -17.55 14.50 30.05
CA VAL A 108 -18.53 13.42 30.30
C VAL A 108 -17.82 12.21 30.91
N LYS A 109 -18.29 11.77 32.09
CA LYS A 109 -17.79 10.56 32.77
C LYS A 109 -18.79 9.43 32.65
N ASP A 110 -18.38 8.32 32.04
CA ASP A 110 -19.19 7.09 32.01
C ASP A 110 -19.06 6.34 33.35
N GLN A 111 -20.19 6.14 34.03
CA GLN A 111 -20.25 5.38 35.29
C GLN A 111 -21.07 4.09 35.18
N ARG A 112 -21.44 3.66 33.97
CA ARG A 112 -22.32 2.49 33.77
C ARG A 112 -21.74 1.20 34.36
N SER A 113 -20.41 1.06 34.38
CA SER A 113 -19.69 -0.06 35.01
C SER A 113 -19.80 -0.12 36.54
N LYS A 114 -20.35 0.90 37.19
CA LYS A 114 -20.62 0.88 38.64
C LYS A 114 -21.98 0.29 38.99
N TYR A 115 -22.84 0.06 38.00
CA TYR A 115 -24.25 -0.30 38.21
C TYR A 115 -24.66 -1.63 37.55
N TYR A 116 -23.80 -2.20 36.70
CA TYR A 116 -23.95 -3.50 36.04
C TYR A 116 -22.59 -4.19 36.03
#